data_AF-A0A1G1H419-F1
#
_entry.id   AF-A0A1G1H419-F1
#
_cell.length_a   1.000
_cell.length_b   1.000
_cell.length_c   1.000
_cell.angle_alpha   90.00
_cell.angle_beta   90.00
_cell.angle_gamma   90.00
#
_symmetry.space_group_name_H-M   'P 1'
#
loop_
_entity.id
_entity.type
_entity.pdbx_description
1 polymer ?
#
loop_
_entity_poly.entity_id
_entity_poly.type
_entity_poly.pdbx_seq_one_letter_code
_entity_poly.pdbx_strand_id
1 'polypeptide(L)'
;MHDIIKIVTEFGVALVGRQQQFFLDESIDNSEHVLAIKRIADTAYQYLKASGITSDICNRVRKELIARARDLFVEEWIRTLEEDEEPPDQEDRLEAGETFDELLKGE
;
A
#
# COMPACT_ATOMS: atom_id res chain seq x y z
N MET A 1 19.42 9.98 -12.99
CA MET A 1 18.11 10.41 -12.41
C MET A 1 16.97 9.48 -12.77
N HIS A 2 16.92 8.90 -13.97
CA HIS A 2 15.88 7.90 -14.26
C HIS A 2 16.06 6.61 -13.42
N ASP A 3 17.31 6.23 -13.15
CA ASP A 3 17.62 5.01 -12.40
C ASP A 3 17.22 5.08 -10.93
N ILE A 4 17.41 6.24 -10.28
CA ILE A 4 17.03 6.40 -8.86
C ILE A 4 15.52 6.29 -8.66
N ILE A 5 14.72 6.83 -9.59
CA ILE A 5 13.26 6.71 -9.56
C ILE A 5 12.88 5.23 -9.66
N LYS A 6 13.43 4.53 -10.66
CA LYS A 6 13.16 3.10 -10.87
C LYS A 6 13.54 2.26 -9.65
N ILE A 7 14.76 2.44 -9.12
CA ILE A 7 15.26 1.70 -7.95
C ILE A 7 14.38 1.94 -6.73
N VAL A 8 14.02 3.20 -6.45
CA VAL A 8 13.17 3.54 -5.30
C VAL A 8 11.78 2.95 -5.46
N THR A 9 11.20 2.99 -6.67
CA THR A 9 9.90 2.36 -6.93
C THR A 9 9.98 0.84 -6.74
N GLU A 10 10.93 0.15 -7.38
CA GLU A 10 11.08 -1.31 -7.28
C GLU A 10 11.33 -1.76 -5.84
N PHE A 11 12.21 -1.06 -5.12
CA PHE A 11 12.48 -1.35 -3.72
C PHE A 11 11.28 -1.03 -2.82
N GLY A 12 10.57 0.07 -3.09
CA GLY A 12 9.34 0.42 -2.39
C GLY A 12 8.25 -0.63 -2.56
N VAL A 13 8.08 -1.17 -3.77
CA VAL A 13 7.13 -2.26 -4.05
C VAL A 13 7.51 -3.52 -3.26
N ALA A 14 8.80 -3.87 -3.23
CA ALA A 14 9.27 -4.99 -2.42
C ALA A 14 9.02 -4.79 -0.92
N LEU A 15 9.20 -3.56 -0.41
CA LEU A 15 8.91 -3.22 0.99
C LEU A 15 7.41 -3.31 1.31
N VAL A 16 6.54 -2.80 0.42
CA VAL A 16 5.08 -2.95 0.55
C VAL A 16 4.70 -4.42 0.63
N GLY A 17 5.21 -5.27 -0.26
CA GLY A 17 4.95 -6.71 -0.23
C GLY A 17 5.45 -7.38 1.06
N ARG A 18 6.62 -6.97 1.57
CA ARG A 18 7.15 -7.48 2.84
C ARG A 18 6.31 -7.03 4.05
N GLN A 19 5.83 -5.79 4.03
CA GLN A 19 4.94 -5.27 5.06
C GLN A 19 3.57 -5.97 5.04
N GLN A 20 3.06 -6.32 3.85
CA GLN A 20 1.88 -7.17 3.73
C GLN A 20 2.10 -8.52 4.40
N GLN A 21 3.19 -9.22 4.07
CA GLN A 21 3.49 -10.52 4.68
C GLN A 21 3.58 -10.42 6.21
N PHE A 22 4.25 -9.38 6.73
CA PHE A 22 4.35 -9.16 8.17
C PHE A 22 2.98 -8.93 8.83
N PHE A 23 2.08 -8.22 8.16
CA PHE A 23 0.70 -8.06 8.62
C PHE A 23 -0.06 -9.38 8.69
N LEU A 24 0.10 -10.26 7.70
CA LEU A 24 -0.51 -11.60 7.70
C LEU A 24 0.06 -12.51 8.79
N ASP A 25 1.38 -12.51 8.95
CA ASP A 25 2.07 -13.41 9.88
C ASP A 25 1.79 -13.05 11.35
N GLU A 26 1.72 -11.75 11.66
CA GLU A 26 1.60 -11.23 13.04
C GLU A 26 0.18 -10.79 13.42
N SER A 27 -0.80 -10.91 12.50
CA SER A 27 -2.20 -10.49 12.72
C SER A 27 -2.32 -9.04 13.23
N ILE A 28 -1.60 -8.13 12.59
CA ILE A 28 -1.56 -6.71 12.96
C ILE A 28 -2.89 -6.05 12.62
N ASP A 29 -3.29 -5.04 13.39
CA ASP A 29 -4.50 -4.27 13.08
C ASP A 29 -4.41 -3.54 11.73
N ASN A 30 -5.53 -3.48 11.00
CA ASN A 30 -5.60 -2.83 9.69
C ASN A 30 -5.11 -1.38 9.73
N SER A 31 -5.42 -0.63 10.79
CA SER A 31 -4.99 0.76 10.92
C SER A 31 -3.47 0.89 11.04
N GLU A 32 -2.82 0.01 11.82
CA GLU A 32 -1.37 -0.02 11.97
C GLU A 32 -0.68 -0.43 10.67
N HIS A 33 -1.23 -1.42 9.98
CA HIS A 33 -0.73 -1.86 8.68
C HIS A 33 -0.79 -0.72 7.64
N VAL A 34 -1.95 -0.07 7.50
CA VAL A 34 -2.14 1.03 6.53
C VAL A 34 -1.24 2.22 6.86
N LEU A 35 -1.06 2.56 8.14
CA LEU A 35 -0.13 3.60 8.57
C LEU A 35 1.33 3.26 8.24
N ALA A 36 1.74 1.99 8.39
CA ALA A 36 3.08 1.56 7.99
C ALA A 36 3.31 1.71 6.48
N ILE A 37 2.33 1.34 5.65
CA ILE A 37 2.36 1.55 4.19
C ILE A 37 2.49 3.04 3.86
N LYS A 38 1.70 3.90 4.50
CA LYS A 38 1.78 5.36 4.34
C LYS A 38 3.20 5.86 4.61
N ARG A 39 3.82 5.42 5.70
CA ARG A 39 5.21 5.77 6.06
C ARG A 39 6.22 5.31 5.01
N ILE A 40 6.06 4.12 4.44
CA ILE A 40 6.91 3.63 3.34
C ILE A 40 6.79 4.56 2.13
N ALA A 41 5.56 4.86 1.70
CA ALA A 41 5.31 5.72 0.54
C ALA A 41 5.80 7.17 0.75
N ASP A 42 5.59 7.72 1.95
CA ASP A 42 6.06 9.06 2.33
C ASP A 42 7.59 9.11 2.41
N THR A 43 8.24 8.04 2.88
CA THR A 43 9.70 7.94 2.91
C THR A 43 10.28 7.92 1.50
N ALA A 44 9.68 7.16 0.57
CA ALA A 44 10.08 7.18 -0.84
C ALA A 44 9.93 8.58 -1.46
N TYR A 45 8.82 9.27 -1.18
CA TYR A 45 8.61 10.66 -1.59
C TYR A 45 9.72 11.58 -1.07
N GLN A 46 9.99 11.53 0.23
CA GLN A 46 10.98 12.39 0.89
C GLN A 46 12.39 12.14 0.34
N TYR A 47 12.78 10.88 0.15
CA TYR A 47 14.07 10.51 -0.40
C TYR A 47 14.26 11.02 -1.84
N LEU A 48 13.28 10.80 -2.71
CA LEU A 48 13.34 11.30 -4.09
C LEU A 48 13.38 12.83 -4.14
N LYS A 49 12.61 13.49 -3.26
CA LYS A 49 12.61 14.95 -3.16
C LYS A 49 13.97 15.49 -2.72
N ALA A 50 14.58 14.88 -1.71
CA ALA A 50 15.94 15.20 -1.25
C ALA A 50 17.00 14.96 -2.34
N SER A 51 16.75 14.00 -3.24
CA SER A 51 17.59 13.69 -4.39
C SER A 51 17.38 14.62 -5.59
N GLY A 52 16.58 15.70 -5.45
CA GLY A 52 16.36 16.71 -6.47
C GLY A 52 15.26 16.37 -7.50
N ILE A 53 14.48 15.32 -7.27
CA ILE A 53 13.37 14.94 -8.16
C ILE A 53 12.17 15.90 -7.97
N THR A 54 11.45 16.16 -9.05
CA THR A 54 10.28 17.05 -9.04
C THR A 54 9.14 16.45 -8.20
N SER A 55 8.34 17.32 -7.56
CA SER A 55 7.24 16.87 -6.70
C SER A 55 6.23 16.01 -7.46
N ASP A 56 5.99 16.27 -8.74
CA ASP A 56 5.06 15.49 -9.57
C ASP A 56 5.50 14.03 -9.70
N ILE A 57 6.80 13.81 -9.94
CA ILE A 57 7.36 12.46 -10.04
C ILE A 57 7.36 11.79 -8.66
N CYS A 58 7.77 12.49 -7.60
CA CYS A 58 7.73 11.94 -6.24
C CYS A 58 6.30 11.54 -5.85
N ASN A 59 5.30 12.37 -6.15
CA ASN A 59 3.89 12.07 -5.90
C ASN A 59 3.40 10.89 -6.73
N ARG A 60 3.86 10.73 -7.98
CA ARG A 60 3.53 9.57 -8.80
C ARG A 60 4.04 8.28 -8.15
N VAL A 61 5.30 8.24 -7.73
CA VAL A 61 5.87 7.06 -7.03
C VAL A 61 5.13 6.77 -5.74
N ARG A 62 4.85 7.80 -4.93
CA ARG A 62 4.07 7.66 -3.69
C ARG A 62 2.69 7.02 -3.97
N LYS A 63 1.96 7.52 -4.96
CA LYS A 63 0.65 6.99 -5.36
C LYS A 63 0.73 5.55 -5.87
N GLU A 64 1.77 5.23 -6.63
CA GLU A 64 2.00 3.88 -7.15
C GLU A 64 2.21 2.86 -6.01
N LEU A 65 3.01 3.22 -4.98
CA LEU A 65 3.22 2.37 -3.81
C LEU A 65 1.94 2.17 -3.00
N ILE A 66 1.16 3.24 -2.79
CA ILE A 66 -0.13 3.17 -2.09
C ILE A 66 -1.13 2.32 -2.86
N ALA A 67 -1.23 2.51 -4.18
CA ALA A 67 -2.12 1.71 -5.03
C ALA A 67 -1.77 0.23 -4.96
N ARG A 68 -0.48 -0.12 -5.04
CA ARG A 68 -0.04 -1.52 -4.93
C ARG A 68 -0.41 -2.12 -3.58
N ALA A 69 -0.27 -1.37 -2.50
CA ALA A 69 -0.66 -1.83 -1.16
C ALA A 69 -2.18 -2.02 -1.03
N ARG A 70 -2.98 -1.09 -1.59
CA ARG A 70 -4.43 -1.21 -1.64
C ARG A 70 -4.87 -2.47 -2.37
N ASP A 71 -4.24 -2.79 -3.51
CA ASP A 71 -4.54 -4.00 -4.26
C ASP A 71 -4.27 -5.26 -3.42
N LEU A 72 -3.12 -5.33 -2.73
CA LEU A 72 -2.78 -6.45 -1.83
C LEU A 72 -3.74 -6.58 -0.65
N PHE A 73 -4.14 -5.46 -0.06
CA PHE A 73 -5.09 -5.42 1.05
C PHE A 73 -6.46 -5.98 0.63
N VAL A 74 -6.97 -5.52 -0.52
CA VAL A 74 -8.23 -6.02 -1.08
C VAL A 74 -8.13 -7.49 -1.47
N GLU A 75 -7.04 -7.91 -2.11
CA GLU A 75 -6.79 -9.32 -2.45
C GLU A 75 -6.88 -10.21 -1.21
N GLU A 76 -6.26 -9.81 -0.10
CA GLU A 76 -6.29 -10.57 1.15
C GLU A 76 -7.67 -10.59 1.81
N TRP A 77 -8.34 -9.44 1.85
CA TRP A 77 -9.69 -9.34 2.42
C TRP A 77 -10.64 -10.33 1.75
N ILE A 78 -10.63 -10.33 0.42
CA ILE A 78 -11.44 -11.23 -0.40
C ILE A 78 -11.03 -12.68 -0.18
N ARG A 79 -9.73 -12.98 -0.13
CA ARG A 79 -9.22 -14.33 0.16
C ARG A 79 -9.76 -14.87 1.49
N THR A 80 -9.87 -14.01 2.50
CA THR A 80 -10.40 -14.38 3.82
C THR A 80 -11.91 -14.64 3.75
N LEU A 81 -12.66 -13.86 2.99
CA LEU A 81 -14.10 -14.09 2.78
C LEU A 81 -14.39 -15.35 1.93
N GLU A 82 -13.53 -15.72 0.98
CA GLU A 82 -13.67 -16.98 0.24
C GLU A 82 -13.48 -18.23 1.13
N GLU A 83 -12.82 -18.08 2.28
CA GLU A 83 -12.77 -19.14 3.31
C GLU A 83 -14.10 -19.27 4.08
N ASP A 84 -14.96 -18.24 4.01
CA ASP A 84 -16.35 -18.25 4.47
C ASP A 84 -17.30 -18.72 3.34
N GLU A 85 -18.41 -19.38 3.67
CA GLU A 85 -19.22 -20.19 2.73
C GLU A 85 -19.90 -19.41 1.58
N GLU A 86 -19.87 -18.07 1.57
CA GLU A 86 -20.48 -17.22 0.53
C GLU A 86 -19.40 -16.57 -0.35
N PRO A 87 -19.47 -16.73 -1.69
CA PRO A 87 -18.47 -16.16 -2.58
C PRO A 87 -18.52 -14.62 -2.53
N PRO A 88 -17.38 -13.95 -2.32
CA PRO A 88 -17.35 -12.50 -2.21
C PRO A 88 -17.72 -11.83 -3.54
N ASP A 89 -18.41 -10.70 -3.43
CA ASP A 89 -18.96 -9.98 -4.57
C ASP A 89 -18.21 -8.66 -4.85
N GLN A 90 -18.84 -7.79 -5.65
CA GLN A 90 -18.27 -6.49 -5.97
C GLN A 90 -18.36 -5.49 -4.81
N GLU A 91 -19.37 -5.61 -3.95
CA GLU A 91 -19.58 -4.77 -2.78
C GLU A 91 -18.45 -5.01 -1.76
N ASP A 92 -18.08 -6.26 -1.51
CA ASP A 92 -16.96 -6.61 -0.61
C ASP A 92 -15.63 -5.98 -1.05
N ARG A 93 -15.37 -5.99 -2.36
CA ARG A 93 -14.15 -5.38 -2.94
C ARG A 93 -14.15 -3.85 -2.80
N LEU A 94 -15.32 -3.24 -2.92
CA LEU A 94 -15.48 -1.79 -2.73
C LEU A 94 -15.28 -1.44 -1.26
N GLU A 95 -15.92 -2.17 -0.35
CA GLU A 95 -15.79 -1.97 1.10
C GLU A 95 -14.35 -2.10 1.57
N ALA A 96 -13.64 -3.17 1.17
CA ALA A 96 -12.23 -3.35 1.52
C ALA A 96 -11.36 -2.18 1.02
N GLY A 97 -11.63 -1.72 -0.20
CA GLY A 97 -10.93 -0.58 -0.79
C GLY A 97 -11.22 0.74 -0.09
N GLU A 98 -12.48 0.99 0.27
CA GLU A 98 -12.91 2.19 1.01
C GLU A 98 -12.33 2.20 2.42
N THR A 99 -12.34 1.05 3.10
CA THR A 99 -11.72 0.87 4.43
C THR A 99 -10.24 1.24 4.39
N PHE A 100 -9.49 0.75 3.40
CA PHE A 100 -8.09 1.12 3.20
C PHE A 100 -7.93 2.64 3.01
N ASP A 101 -8.77 3.24 2.15
CA ASP A 101 -8.71 4.67 1.84
C ASP A 101 -9.11 5.57 3.03
N GLU A 102 -9.99 5.11 3.91
CA GLU A 102 -10.35 5.79 5.16
C GLU A 102 -9.22 5.73 6.18
N LEU A 103 -8.65 4.54 6.40
CA LEU A 103 -7.51 4.34 7.30
C LEU A 103 -6.29 5.14 6.84
N LEU A 104 -6.10 5.29 5.52
CA LEU A 104 -5.01 6.10 4.96
C LEU A 104 -5.16 7.60 5.24
N LYS A 105 -6.41 8.08 5.38
CA LYS A 105 -6.72 9.49 5.72
C LYS A 105 -6.62 9.75 7.23
N GLY A 106 -6.71 8.72 8.06
CA GLY A 106 -6.64 8.83 9.50
C GLY A 106 -5.24 9.22 10.00
N GLU A 107 -4.97 10.52 10.08
CA GLU A 107 -4.07 11.23 11.02
C GLU A 107 -4.52 12.70 11.13
#